data_AF-A0A7J6T019-F1
#
_entry.id   AF-A0A7J6T019-F1
#
_cell.length_a   1.000
_cell.length_b   1.000
_cell.length_c   1.000
_cell.angle_alpha   90.00
_cell.angle_beta   90.00
_cell.angle_gamma   90.00
#
_symmetry.space_group_name_H-M   'P 1'
#
loop_
_entity.id
_entity.type
_entity.pdbx_description
1 polymer ?
#
loop_
_entity_poly.entity_id
_entity_poly.type
_entity_poly.pdbx_seq_one_letter_code
_entity_poly.pdbx_strand_id
1 'polypeptide(L)' 'MPALQLLGKIENKFVTISENYEPTDDGKADQLFVSKSYDATSHFESATQDVLEMWNRIMGEPLDLTLKPEDTAEEE' A
#
# COMPACT_ATOMS: atom_id res chain seq x y z
N MET A 1 -28.60 2.52 2.97
CA MET A 1 -27.26 2.38 3.59
C MET A 1 -27.35 2.92 5.01
N PRO A 2 -27.37 2.05 6.04
CA PRO A 2 -27.54 2.48 7.44
C PRO A 2 -26.55 3.56 7.88
N ALA A 3 -25.27 3.46 7.48
CA ALA A 3 -24.26 4.46 7.79
C ALA A 3 -24.55 5.85 7.19
N LEU A 4 -25.05 5.92 5.95
CA LEU A 4 -25.36 7.22 5.31
C LEU A 4 -26.54 7.95 5.96
N GLN A 5 -27.46 7.22 6.60
CA GLN A 5 -28.59 7.84 7.31
C GLN A 5 -28.13 8.66 8.52
N LEU A 6 -26.96 8.33 9.07
CA LEU A 6 -26.36 9.07 10.18
C LEU A 6 -25.81 10.44 9.77
N LEU A 7 -25.61 10.69 8.47
CA LEU A 7 -25.04 11.95 7.96
C LEU A 7 -26.07 13.08 7.84
N GLY A 8 -27.37 12.82 8.02
CA GLY A 8 -28.43 13.82 7.87
C GLY A 8 -28.67 14.23 6.40
N LYS A 9 -28.81 15.52 6.13
CA LYS A 9 -28.99 16.05 4.76
C LYS A 9 -27.64 16.05 4.03
N ILE A 10 -27.52 15.23 3.01
CA ILE A 10 -26.34 15.16 2.13
C ILE A 10 -26.54 16.13 0.96
N GLU A 11 -25.66 17.13 0.81
CA GLU A 11 -25.71 18.07 -0.31
C GLU A 11 -25.23 17.43 -1.61
N ASN A 12 -24.10 16.71 -1.57
CA ASN A 12 -23.51 16.02 -2.71
C ASN A 12 -23.01 14.64 -2.30
N LYS A 13 -23.09 13.67 -3.22
CA LYS A 13 -22.62 12.30 -3.02
C LYS A 13 -21.89 11.83 -4.27
N PHE A 14 -20.64 11.38 -4.10
CA PHE A 14 -19.82 10.82 -5.16
C PHE A 14 -19.57 9.35 -4.84
N VAL A 15 -19.97 8.45 -5.73
CA VAL A 15 -19.85 7.01 -5.54
C VAL A 15 -18.78 6.50 -6.50
N THR A 16 -17.74 5.89 -5.96
CA THR A 16 -16.67 5.24 -6.72
C THR A 16 -16.62 3.78 -6.34
N ILE A 17 -16.46 2.92 -7.35
CA ILE A 17 -16.23 1.49 -7.17
C ILE A 17 -14.91 1.21 -7.89
N SER A 18 -14.01 0.54 -7.18
CA SER A 18 -12.71 0.13 -7.71
C SER A 18 -12.58 -1.38 -7.52
N GLU A 19 -11.97 -2.04 -8.51
CA GLU A 19 -11.59 -3.44 -8.38
C GLU A 19 -10.26 -3.52 -7.62
N ASN A 20 -10.14 -4.53 -6.77
CA ASN A 20 -8.91 -4.78 -6.01
C ASN A 20 -8.13 -5.90 -6.69
N TYR A 21 -6.87 -5.64 -6.96
CA TYR A 21 -5.91 -6.56 -7.56
C TYR A 21 -4.79 -6.91 -6.59
N GLU A 22 -4.23 -8.10 -6.76
CA GLU A 22 -3.05 -8.59 -6.06
C GLU A 22 -2.09 -9.26 -7.07
N PRO A 23 -0.77 -9.28 -6.80
CA PRO A 23 0.19 -9.92 -7.68
C PRO A 23 -0.07 -11.43 -7.78
N THR A 24 0.14 -12.00 -8.97
CA THR A 24 -0.02 -13.44 -9.21
C THR A 24 1.15 -14.29 -8.73
N ASP A 25 2.29 -13.65 -8.44
CA ASP A 25 3.53 -14.27 -8.00
C ASP A 25 4.35 -13.32 -7.10
N ASP A 26 5.54 -13.76 -6.69
CA ASP A 26 6.42 -13.02 -5.78
C ASP A 26 7.44 -12.11 -6.50
N GLY A 27 7.42 -12.05 -7.83
CA GLY A 27 8.31 -11.24 -8.65
C GLY A 27 9.77 -11.72 -8.69
N LYS A 28 10.14 -12.84 -8.05
CA LYS A 28 11.56 -13.24 -7.98
C LYS A 28 12.10 -13.81 -9.28
N ALA A 29 11.25 -14.49 -10.05
CA ALA A 29 11.66 -15.16 -11.29
C ALA A 29 11.96 -14.17 -12.43
N ASP A 30 11.21 -13.06 -12.48
CA ASP A 30 11.25 -12.06 -13.54
C ASP A 30 11.68 -10.67 -13.07
N GLN A 31 11.92 -10.50 -11.76
CA GLN A 31 12.29 -9.25 -11.10
C GLN A 31 11.20 -8.17 -11.19
N LEU A 32 9.92 -8.58 -11.29
CA LEU A 32 8.77 -7.68 -11.34
C LEU A 32 7.98 -7.72 -10.01
N PHE A 33 8.25 -6.76 -9.12
CA PHE A 33 7.60 -6.69 -7.81
C PHE A 33 6.41 -5.71 -7.85
N VAL A 34 5.19 -6.26 -7.78
CA VAL A 34 3.94 -5.48 -7.82
C VAL A 34 3.28 -5.44 -6.44
N SER A 35 2.77 -4.26 -6.07
CA SER A 35 2.02 -4.03 -4.83
C SER A 35 0.56 -4.47 -4.97
N LYS A 36 -0.10 -4.72 -3.84
CA LYS A 36 -1.55 -4.95 -3.77
C LYS A 36 -2.30 -3.63 -3.91
N SER A 37 -3.56 -3.71 -4.34
CA SER A 37 -4.49 -2.57 -4.28
C SER A 37 -4.79 -2.19 -2.82
N TYR A 38 -5.06 -0.91 -2.56
CA TYR A 38 -5.54 -0.49 -1.25
C TYR A 38 -6.88 -1.17 -0.91
N ASP A 39 -6.98 -1.68 0.31
CA ASP A 39 -8.22 -2.27 0.81
C ASP A 39 -9.18 -1.19 1.35
N ALA A 40 -10.31 -1.62 1.89
CA ALA A 40 -11.33 -0.73 2.42
C ALA A 40 -11.04 -0.23 3.86
N THR A 41 -9.87 -0.55 4.43
CA THR A 41 -9.51 -0.10 5.78
C THR A 41 -9.21 1.41 5.77
N SER A 42 -9.51 2.06 6.90
CA SER A 42 -9.36 3.51 7.03
C SER A 42 -7.97 3.95 7.52
N HIS A 43 -7.07 3.01 7.76
CA HIS A 43 -5.73 3.26 8.31
C HIS A 43 -4.68 2.44 7.54
N PHE A 44 -3.41 2.82 7.67
CA PHE A 44 -2.36 2.36 6.75
C PHE A 44 -1.67 1.04 7.13
N GLU A 45 -2.24 0.26 8.05
CA GLU A 45 -1.58 -0.95 8.54
C GLU A 45 -1.37 -1.99 7.43
N SER A 46 -2.43 -2.32 6.67
CA SER A 46 -2.33 -3.28 5.56
C SER A 46 -1.43 -2.79 4.43
N ALA A 47 -1.51 -1.50 4.10
CA ALA A 47 -0.62 -0.87 3.13
C ALA A 47 0.85 -0.93 3.56
N THR A 48 1.14 -0.65 4.83
CA THR A 48 2.50 -0.71 5.38
C THR A 48 3.02 -2.15 5.38
N GLN A 49 2.16 -3.11 5.70
CA GLN A 49 2.49 -4.53 5.65
C GLN A 49 2.86 -4.97 4.22
N ASP A 50 2.13 -4.54 3.20
CA ASP A 50 2.46 -4.85 1.80
C ASP A 50 3.80 -4.25 1.37
N VAL A 51 4.13 -3.04 1.83
CA VAL A 51 5.46 -2.42 1.61
C VAL A 51 6.59 -3.26 2.23
N LEU A 52 6.43 -3.73 3.47
CA LEU A 52 7.43 -4.56 4.15
C LEU A 52 7.60 -5.93 3.48
N GLU A 53 6.49 -6.55 3.05
CA GLU A 53 6.51 -7.81 2.29
C GLU A 53 7.21 -7.63 0.94
N MET A 54 6.94 -6.53 0.24
CA MET A 54 7.59 -6.20 -1.02
C MET A 54 9.08 -5.95 -0.84
N TRP A 55 9.49 -5.20 0.17
CA TRP A 55 10.89 -5.01 0.52
C TRP A 55 11.61 -6.33 0.70
N ASN A 56 11.04 -7.24 1.49
CA ASN A 56 11.65 -8.55 1.74
C ASN A 56 11.72 -9.41 0.47
N ARG A 57 10.73 -9.31 -0.43
CA ARG A 57 10.78 -9.99 -1.75
C ARG A 57 11.93 -9.47 -2.62
N ILE A 58 12.17 -8.15 -2.61
CA ILE A 58 13.21 -7.47 -3.39
C ILE A 58 14.60 -7.73 -2.81
N MET A 59 14.79 -7.45 -1.52
CA MET A 59 16.11 -7.44 -0.87
C MET A 59 16.52 -8.81 -0.33
N GLY A 60 15.55 -9.72 -0.15
CA GLY A 60 15.78 -11.04 0.42
C GLY A 60 15.89 -11.06 1.96
N GLU A 61 15.74 -9.91 2.61
CA GLU A 61 15.78 -9.76 4.06
C GLU A 61 14.76 -8.73 4.58
N PRO A 62 14.33 -8.82 5.86
CA PRO A 62 13.43 -7.84 6.47
C PRO A 62 14.03 -6.44 6.51
N LEU A 63 13.18 -5.41 6.34
CA LEU A 63 13.61 -4.01 6.48
C LEU A 63 14.07 -3.71 7.91
N ASP A 64 15.33 -3.30 8.05
CA ASP A 64 15.85 -2.78 9.32
C ASP A 64 15.54 -1.29 9.45
N LEU A 65 14.58 -0.97 10.33
CA LEU A 65 14.12 0.38 10.61
C LEU A 65 15.09 1.20 11.49
N THR A 66 16.20 0.60 11.95
CA THR A 66 17.24 1.30 12.72
C THR A 66 18.32 1.91 11.83
N LEU A 67 18.36 1.49 10.56
CA LEU A 67 19.26 2.06 9.56
C LEU A 67 18.88 3.52 9.33
N LYS A 68 19.87 4.40 9.43
CA LYS A 68 19.73 5.77 8.96
C LYS A 68 19.95 5.77 7.45
N PRO A 69 19.18 6.57 6.68
CA PRO A 69 19.54 6.80 5.30
C PRO A 69 20.98 7.30 5.27
N GLU A 70 21.78 6.75 4.35
CA GLU A 70 23.08 7.33 4.05
C GLU A 70 22.82 8.77 3.60
N ASP A 71 23.54 9.74 4.19
CA ASP A 71 23.55 11.11 3.69
C ASP A 71 24.09 11.04 2.26
N THR A 72 23.20 10.92 1.28
CA THR A 72 23.53 10.99 -0.14
C THR A 72 23.80 12.46 -0.44
N ALA A 73 24.98 12.92 -0.03
CA ALA A 73 25.59 14.09 -0.61
C ALA A 73 25.88 13.74 -2.09
N GLU A 74 25.02 14.23 -2.98
CA GLU A 74 25.33 14.74 -4.33
C GLU A 74 24.00 15.06 -5.05
N GLU A 75 23.43 16.21 -4.70
CA GLU A 75 22.73 17.02 -5.70
C GLU A 75 23.82 17.63 -6.61
N GLU A 76 24.04 17.05 -7.80
CA GLU A 76 24.61 17.77 -8.96
C GLU A 76 23.51 18.20 -9.92
#